data_AF-A0A7C1KGH7-F1
#
_entry.id   AF-A0A7C1KGH7-F1
#
_cell.length_a   1.000
_cell.length_b   1.000
_cell.length_c   1.000
_cell.angle_alpha   90.00
_cell.angle_beta   90.00
_cell.angle_gamma   90.00
#
_symmetry.space_group_name_H-M   'P 1'
#
loop_
_entity.id
_entity.type
_entity.pdbx_description
1 polymer ?
#
loop_
_entity_poly.entity_id
_entity_poly.type
_entity_poly.pdbx_seq_one_letter_code
_entity_poly.pdbx_strand_id
1 'polypeptide(L)'
;MKAKRWGVTAGVMLVLSAWVGAQAPERVLPAADRARLFQHHRVLAGMLVDHGLDLAASRHPLDRAEECQRTARTLGQALHRAAQEQDASRLNQLSDLLGLVIREGLAPNLQEAARLISPQSPEAKRLRDIRDRSRGELAHLRQQLTLEEAAEGVLPLQTVLERLASAESQLRLPGEDASTPASSSR
;
A
#
# COMPACT_ATOMS: atom_id res chain seq x y z
N MET A 1 62.37 22.45 -3.24
CA MET A 1 61.28 22.23 -2.25
C MET A 1 60.12 21.50 -2.93
N LYS A 2 59.82 20.29 -2.43
CA LYS A 2 58.58 19.48 -2.47
C LYS A 2 57.71 19.49 -3.75
N ALA A 3 57.98 18.54 -4.63
CA ALA A 3 57.01 17.95 -5.58
C ALA A 3 56.73 16.50 -5.14
N LYS A 4 55.57 16.21 -4.48
CA LYS A 4 55.13 14.82 -4.18
C LYS A 4 53.69 14.74 -3.63
N ARG A 5 52.65 15.01 -4.44
CA ARG A 5 51.22 14.79 -4.00
C ARG A 5 50.24 14.32 -5.09
N TRP A 6 50.71 13.84 -6.25
CA TRP A 6 49.82 13.48 -7.37
C TRP A 6 49.69 11.97 -7.64
N GLY A 7 50.26 11.11 -6.80
CA GLY A 7 50.27 9.65 -7.03
C GLY A 7 49.14 8.85 -6.38
N VAL A 8 48.35 9.44 -5.47
CA VAL A 8 47.41 8.67 -4.61
C VAL A 8 46.01 8.58 -5.21
N THR A 9 45.61 9.51 -6.08
CA THR A 9 44.26 9.53 -6.66
C THR A 9 44.06 8.54 -7.82
N ALA A 10 45.12 8.10 -8.50
CA ALA A 10 45.00 7.18 -9.64
C ALA A 10 44.81 5.70 -9.26
N GLY A 11 45.25 5.29 -8.06
CA GLY A 11 45.16 3.87 -7.63
C GLY A 11 43.76 3.42 -7.18
N VAL A 12 42.94 4.34 -6.66
CA VAL A 12 41.61 4.01 -6.10
C VAL A 12 40.57 3.73 -7.19
N MET A 13 40.73 4.31 -8.39
CA MET A 13 39.81 4.10 -9.53
C MET A 13 39.90 2.69 -10.16
N LEU A 14 41.07 2.05 -10.12
CA LEU A 14 41.27 0.73 -10.72
C LEU A 14 40.77 -0.43 -9.86
N VAL A 15 40.64 -0.24 -8.55
CA VAL A 15 40.13 -1.29 -7.64
C VAL A 15 38.60 -1.34 -7.61
N LEU A 16 37.91 -0.24 -7.94
CA LEU A 16 36.44 -0.20 -7.95
C LEU A 16 35.80 -0.81 -9.20
N SER A 17 36.49 -0.82 -10.34
CA SER A 17 35.96 -1.39 -11.60
C SER A 17 35.92 -2.92 -11.59
N ALA A 18 36.77 -3.57 -10.79
CA ALA A 18 36.75 -5.03 -10.61
C ALA A 18 35.59 -5.52 -9.72
N TRP A 19 35.04 -4.67 -8.83
CA TRP A 19 33.97 -5.06 -7.92
C TRP A 19 32.56 -5.03 -8.56
N VAL A 20 32.41 -4.33 -9.70
CA VAL A 20 31.12 -4.27 -10.41
C VAL A 20 30.84 -5.55 -11.21
N GLY A 21 31.88 -6.27 -11.67
CA GLY A 21 31.74 -7.49 -12.46
C GLY A 21 31.42 -8.78 -11.68
N ALA A 22 31.46 -8.73 -10.34
CA ALA A 22 31.13 -9.88 -9.48
C ALA A 22 29.65 -9.90 -9.05
N GLN A 23 28.85 -8.93 -9.51
CA GLN A 23 27.40 -9.02 -9.36
C GLN A 23 26.91 -10.17 -10.24
N ALA A 24 26.27 -11.14 -9.57
CA ALA A 24 25.77 -12.39 -10.15
C ALA A 24 25.16 -12.18 -11.53
N PRO A 25 25.26 -13.17 -12.45
CA PRO A 25 24.67 -13.06 -13.78
C PRO A 25 23.25 -12.54 -13.65
N GLU A 26 22.96 -11.38 -14.27
CA GLU A 26 21.60 -10.87 -14.36
C GLU A 26 20.76 -12.05 -14.84
N ARG A 27 19.84 -12.53 -14.00
CA ARG A 27 18.81 -13.45 -14.46
C ARG A 27 18.03 -12.67 -15.50
N VAL A 28 18.43 -12.81 -16.76
CA VAL A 28 17.75 -12.21 -17.89
C VAL A 28 16.40 -12.88 -17.94
N LEU A 29 15.38 -12.23 -17.35
CA LEU A 29 14.01 -12.72 -17.47
C LEU A 29 13.69 -12.92 -18.96
N PRO A 30 13.04 -14.04 -19.33
CA PRO A 30 12.53 -14.25 -20.68
C PRO A 30 11.75 -13.02 -21.15
N ALA A 31 11.86 -12.69 -22.44
CA ALA A 31 11.19 -11.53 -23.02
C ALA A 31 9.66 -11.55 -22.79
N ALA A 32 9.06 -12.75 -22.74
CA ALA A 32 7.66 -12.95 -22.43
C ALA A 32 7.30 -12.51 -21.00
N ASP A 33 8.14 -12.80 -20.02
CA ASP A 33 7.90 -12.43 -18.62
C ASP A 33 8.08 -10.92 -18.41
N ARG A 34 9.05 -10.31 -19.12
CA ARG A 34 9.21 -8.84 -19.15
C ARG A 34 7.99 -8.14 -19.75
N ALA A 35 7.43 -8.68 -20.83
CA ALA A 35 6.22 -8.14 -21.45
C ALA A 35 5.01 -8.22 -20.51
N ARG A 36 4.84 -9.34 -19.79
CA ARG A 36 3.79 -9.51 -18.78
C ARG A 36 3.92 -8.51 -17.64
N LEU A 37 5.11 -8.36 -17.07
CA LEU A 37 5.38 -7.37 -16.01
C LEU A 37 5.04 -5.94 -16.46
N PHE A 38 5.48 -5.57 -17.67
CA PHE A 38 5.18 -4.25 -18.23
C PHE A 38 3.67 -4.04 -18.43
N GLN A 39 2.96 -5.05 -18.92
CA GLN A 39 1.51 -4.98 -19.09
C GLN A 39 0.78 -4.81 -17.75
N HIS A 40 1.19 -5.55 -16.72
CA HIS A 40 0.62 -5.41 -15.38
C HIS A 40 0.86 -4.02 -14.78
N HIS A 41 2.06 -3.44 -14.98
CA HIS A 41 2.37 -2.08 -14.52
C HIS A 41 1.52 -1.04 -15.23
N ARG A 42 1.31 -1.18 -16.55
CA ARG A 42 0.45 -0.27 -17.31
C ARG A 42 -1.01 -0.32 -16.86
N VAL A 43 -1.53 -1.50 -16.58
CA VAL A 43 -2.90 -1.66 -16.09
C VAL A 43 -3.07 -1.01 -14.72
N LEU A 44 -2.14 -1.23 -13.79
CA LEU A 44 -2.17 -0.59 -12.48
C LEU A 44 -2.06 0.94 -12.60
N ALA A 45 -1.12 1.44 -13.38
CA ALA A 45 -0.95 2.87 -13.60
C ALA A 45 -2.20 3.51 -14.24
N GLY A 46 -2.82 2.85 -15.22
CA GLY A 46 -4.07 3.29 -15.82
C GLY A 46 -5.19 3.43 -14.78
N MET A 47 -5.42 2.40 -13.97
CA MET A 47 -6.45 2.46 -12.91
C MET A 47 -6.16 3.55 -11.87
N LEU A 48 -4.89 3.77 -11.49
CA LEU A 48 -4.52 4.82 -10.55
C LEU A 48 -4.75 6.22 -11.14
N VAL A 49 -4.48 6.41 -12.43
CA VAL A 49 -4.77 7.67 -13.13
C VAL A 49 -6.27 7.91 -13.21
N ASP A 50 -7.04 6.90 -13.63
CA ASP A 50 -8.50 7.00 -13.75
C ASP A 50 -9.13 7.35 -12.39
N HIS A 51 -8.78 6.61 -11.32
CA HIS A 51 -9.25 6.93 -9.97
C HIS A 51 -8.77 8.30 -9.47
N GLY A 52 -7.57 8.74 -9.85
CA GLY A 52 -7.07 10.07 -9.53
C GLY A 52 -7.87 11.18 -10.19
N LEU A 53 -8.31 10.98 -11.44
CA LEU A 53 -9.18 11.91 -12.16
C LEU A 53 -10.58 11.96 -11.53
N ASP A 54 -11.17 10.80 -11.22
CA ASP A 54 -12.48 10.71 -10.55
C ASP A 54 -12.45 11.35 -9.15
N LEU A 55 -11.35 11.15 -8.41
CA LEU A 55 -11.12 11.79 -7.12
C LEU A 55 -11.04 13.32 -7.26
N ALA A 56 -10.34 13.82 -8.29
CA ALA A 56 -10.23 15.25 -8.56
C ALA A 56 -11.57 15.88 -9.00
N ALA A 57 -12.43 15.11 -9.66
CA ALA A 57 -13.78 15.55 -10.04
C ALA A 57 -14.77 15.55 -8.86
N SER A 58 -14.49 14.77 -7.81
CA SER A 58 -15.38 14.55 -6.67
C SER A 58 -15.42 15.74 -5.70
N ARG A 59 -16.57 16.40 -5.62
CA ARG A 59 -16.76 17.58 -4.75
C ARG A 59 -17.17 17.23 -3.32
N HIS A 60 -17.84 16.10 -3.13
CA HIS A 60 -18.34 15.67 -1.83
C HIS A 60 -17.34 14.72 -1.13
N PRO A 61 -17.07 14.87 0.17
CA PRO A 61 -16.11 14.01 0.88
C PRO A 61 -16.48 12.53 0.86
N LEU A 62 -17.78 12.21 0.87
CA LEU A 62 -18.23 10.83 0.78
C LEU A 62 -17.88 10.18 -0.57
N ASP A 63 -17.96 10.92 -1.67
CA ASP A 63 -17.61 10.41 -2.99
C ASP A 63 -16.09 10.29 -3.13
N ARG A 64 -15.33 11.26 -2.61
CA ARG A 64 -13.86 11.15 -2.50
C ARG A 64 -13.43 9.92 -1.70
N ALA A 65 -14.10 9.63 -0.58
CA ALA A 65 -13.84 8.44 0.21
C ALA A 65 -14.09 7.16 -0.61
N GLU A 66 -15.13 7.12 -1.44
CA GLU A 66 -15.40 5.97 -2.30
C GLU A 66 -14.31 5.76 -3.36
N GLU A 67 -13.84 6.83 -4.01
CA GLU A 67 -12.74 6.70 -4.99
C GLU A 67 -11.41 6.29 -4.31
N CYS A 68 -11.13 6.81 -3.11
CA CYS A 68 -10.00 6.33 -2.31
C CYS A 68 -10.14 4.86 -1.93
N GLN A 69 -11.35 4.38 -1.60
CA GLN A 69 -11.62 2.98 -1.29
C GLN A 69 -11.38 2.07 -2.51
N ARG A 70 -11.83 2.47 -3.69
CA ARG A 70 -11.55 1.75 -4.96
C ARG A 70 -10.05 1.68 -5.24
N THR A 71 -9.34 2.81 -5.07
CA THR A 71 -7.88 2.88 -5.22
C THR A 71 -7.17 1.94 -4.26
N ALA A 72 -7.55 1.95 -2.97
CA ALA A 72 -7.00 1.08 -1.94
C ALA A 72 -7.23 -0.41 -2.28
N ARG A 73 -8.43 -0.76 -2.77
CA ARG A 73 -8.73 -2.13 -3.21
C ARG A 73 -7.84 -2.57 -4.37
N THR A 74 -7.65 -1.73 -5.37
CA THR A 74 -6.78 -2.01 -6.52
C THR A 74 -5.32 -2.21 -6.07
N LEU A 75 -4.82 -1.39 -5.15
CA LEU A 75 -3.49 -1.55 -4.55
C LEU A 75 -3.39 -2.83 -3.73
N GLY A 76 -4.41 -3.17 -2.93
CA GLY A 76 -4.45 -4.41 -2.16
C GLY A 76 -4.37 -5.67 -3.03
N GLN A 77 -5.06 -5.68 -4.18
CA GLN A 77 -4.98 -6.77 -5.15
C GLN A 77 -3.60 -6.87 -5.82
N ALA A 78 -2.95 -5.73 -6.08
CA ALA A 78 -1.58 -5.72 -6.60
C ALA A 78 -0.59 -6.22 -5.55
N LEU A 79 -0.81 -5.85 -4.28
CA LEU A 79 0.02 -6.28 -3.15
C LEU A 79 -0.05 -7.79 -2.93
N HIS A 80 -1.25 -8.38 -2.94
CA HIS A 80 -1.42 -9.83 -2.86
C HIS A 80 -0.71 -10.56 -4.01
N ARG A 81 -0.79 -10.03 -5.24
CA ARG A 81 -0.05 -10.59 -6.38
C ARG A 81 1.47 -10.50 -6.20
N ALA A 82 1.97 -9.38 -5.69
CA ALA A 82 3.41 -9.25 -5.40
C ALA A 82 3.87 -10.25 -4.32
N ALA A 83 3.01 -10.58 -3.35
CA ALA A 83 3.29 -11.63 -2.37
C ALA A 83 3.39 -13.02 -3.02
N GLN A 84 2.42 -13.37 -3.89
CA GLN A 84 2.44 -14.62 -4.66
C GLN A 84 3.65 -14.76 -5.59
N GLU A 85 4.13 -13.63 -6.12
CA GLU A 85 5.33 -13.56 -6.97
C GLU A 85 6.64 -13.54 -6.14
N GLN A 86 6.54 -13.54 -4.80
CA GLN A 86 7.66 -13.37 -3.87
C GLN A 86 8.50 -12.11 -4.14
N ASP A 87 7.88 -11.06 -4.68
CA ASP A 87 8.56 -9.79 -4.99
C ASP A 87 8.53 -8.87 -3.77
N ALA A 88 9.51 -9.05 -2.87
CA ALA A 88 9.65 -8.29 -1.64
C ALA A 88 9.72 -6.77 -1.85
N SER A 89 10.41 -6.34 -2.91
CA SER A 89 10.61 -4.92 -3.20
C SER A 89 9.30 -4.27 -3.59
N ARG A 90 8.56 -4.92 -4.50
CA ARG A 90 7.26 -4.45 -4.96
C ARG A 90 6.20 -4.54 -3.87
N LEU A 91 6.23 -5.60 -3.06
CA LEU A 91 5.36 -5.75 -1.90
C LEU A 91 5.52 -4.57 -0.93
N ASN A 92 6.77 -4.22 -0.58
CA ASN A 92 7.06 -3.09 0.29
C ASN A 92 6.54 -1.77 -0.30
N GLN A 93 6.85 -1.49 -1.57
CA GLN A 93 6.38 -0.30 -2.27
C GLN A 93 4.85 -0.19 -2.31
N LEU A 94 4.15 -1.28 -2.66
CA LEU A 94 2.69 -1.31 -2.72
C LEU A 94 2.07 -1.15 -1.33
N SER A 95 2.71 -1.68 -0.28
CA SER A 95 2.24 -1.50 1.10
C SER A 95 2.33 -0.06 1.56
N ASP A 96 3.39 0.64 1.17
CA ASP A 96 3.59 2.06 1.49
C ASP A 96 2.56 2.91 0.76
N LEU A 97 2.33 2.66 -0.54
CA LEU A 97 1.32 3.34 -1.33
C LEU A 97 -0.10 3.11 -0.79
N LEU A 98 -0.43 1.87 -0.43
CA LEU A 98 -1.73 1.54 0.18
C LEU A 98 -1.93 2.27 1.50
N GLY A 99 -0.90 2.27 2.36
CA GLY A 99 -0.92 3.01 3.62
C GLY A 99 -1.09 4.52 3.42
N LEU A 100 -0.47 5.09 2.38
CA LEU A 100 -0.63 6.50 2.02
C LEU A 100 -2.07 6.81 1.59
N VAL A 101 -2.64 6.03 0.66
CA VAL A 101 -4.03 6.22 0.20
C VAL A 101 -5.01 6.16 1.36
N ILE A 102 -4.80 5.24 2.31
CA ILE A 102 -5.68 5.11 3.48
C ILE A 102 -5.53 6.30 4.42
N ARG A 103 -4.29 6.67 4.78
CA ARG A 103 -4.00 7.72 5.76
C ARG A 103 -4.33 9.12 5.25
N GLU A 104 -4.03 9.41 3.99
CA GLU A 104 -4.11 10.76 3.42
C GLU A 104 -5.34 10.96 2.54
N GLY A 105 -5.98 9.87 2.10
CA GLY A 105 -7.19 9.92 1.27
C GLY A 105 -8.42 9.41 2.02
N LEU A 106 -8.48 8.11 2.28
CA LEU A 106 -9.71 7.46 2.73
C LEU A 106 -10.15 7.92 4.13
N ALA A 107 -9.28 7.78 5.13
CA ALA A 107 -9.58 8.12 6.52
C ALA A 107 -10.02 9.58 6.71
N PRO A 108 -9.29 10.61 6.22
CA PRO A 108 -9.70 12.00 6.40
C PRO A 108 -11.02 12.32 5.68
N ASN A 109 -11.26 11.77 4.48
CA ASN A 109 -12.53 11.97 3.78
C ASN A 109 -13.72 11.32 4.51
N LEU A 110 -13.54 10.14 5.11
CA LEU A 110 -14.56 9.51 5.97
C LEU A 110 -14.84 10.34 7.23
N GLN A 111 -13.80 10.89 7.87
CA GLN A 111 -13.95 11.74 9.04
C GLN A 111 -14.65 13.07 8.69
N GLU A 112 -14.30 13.70 7.58
CA GLU A 112 -14.96 14.91 7.08
C GLU A 112 -16.44 14.64 6.76
N ALA A 113 -16.73 13.57 6.03
CA ALA A 113 -18.09 13.15 5.72
C ALA A 113 -18.91 12.88 6.99
N ALA A 114 -18.31 12.25 8.01
CA ALA A 114 -18.98 11.97 9.29
C ALA A 114 -19.36 13.23 10.07
N ARG A 115 -18.64 14.35 9.87
CA ARG A 115 -18.98 15.65 10.49
C ARG A 115 -20.11 16.36 9.76
N LEU A 116 -20.24 16.18 8.46
CA LEU A 116 -21.22 16.89 7.62
C LEU A 116 -22.55 16.14 7.50
N ILE A 117 -22.52 14.81 7.56
CA ILE A 117 -23.69 13.96 7.31
C ILE A 117 -24.44 13.71 8.62
N SER A 118 -25.76 13.95 8.61
CA SER A 118 -26.62 13.64 9.76
C SER A 118 -26.65 12.13 10.04
N PRO A 119 -26.50 11.67 11.29
CA PRO A 119 -26.45 10.23 11.64
C PRO A 119 -27.67 9.41 11.21
N GLN A 120 -28.84 10.06 11.06
CA GLN A 120 -30.12 9.42 10.70
C GLN A 120 -30.37 9.39 9.19
N SER A 121 -29.48 9.97 8.39
CA SER A 121 -29.63 10.05 6.93
C SER A 121 -29.27 8.74 6.22
N PRO A 122 -29.80 8.48 5.00
CA PRO A 122 -29.33 7.40 4.13
C PRO A 122 -27.82 7.45 3.85
N GLU A 123 -27.24 8.64 3.75
CA GLU A 123 -25.82 8.86 3.50
C GLU A 123 -24.95 8.39 4.67
N ALA A 124 -25.45 8.47 5.91
CA ALA A 124 -24.75 7.94 7.07
C ALA A 124 -24.62 6.41 7.00
N LYS A 125 -25.60 5.72 6.38
CA LYS A 125 -25.48 4.29 6.09
C LYS A 125 -24.39 4.03 5.05
N ARG A 126 -24.39 4.78 3.94
CA ARG A 126 -23.35 4.65 2.89
C ARG A 126 -21.94 4.90 3.44
N LEU A 127 -21.78 5.87 4.33
CA LEU A 127 -20.51 6.14 5.02
C LEU A 127 -20.03 4.94 5.83
N ARG A 128 -20.91 4.35 6.66
CA ARG A 128 -20.61 3.13 7.42
C ARG A 128 -20.27 1.97 6.50
N ASP A 129 -21.02 1.79 5.41
CA ASP A 129 -20.79 0.71 4.45
C ASP A 129 -19.41 0.83 3.78
N ILE A 130 -18.98 2.04 3.38
CA ILE A 130 -17.64 2.27 2.80
C ILE A 130 -16.54 1.94 3.82
N ARG A 131 -16.69 2.41 5.06
CA ARG A 131 -15.74 2.14 6.14
C ARG A 131 -15.62 0.65 6.42
N ASP A 132 -16.76 -0.02 6.65
CA ASP A 132 -16.80 -1.42 7.06
C ASP A 132 -16.27 -2.32 5.94
N ARG A 133 -16.60 -2.01 4.68
CA ARG A 133 -16.03 -2.69 3.51
C ARG A 133 -14.52 -2.52 3.44
N SER A 134 -14.02 -1.30 3.60
CA SER A 134 -12.58 -1.01 3.57
C SER A 134 -11.82 -1.77 4.66
N ARG A 135 -12.36 -1.79 5.89
CA ARG A 135 -11.77 -2.56 7.00
C ARG A 135 -11.79 -4.06 6.72
N GLY A 136 -12.91 -4.57 6.20
CA GLY A 136 -13.03 -5.98 5.82
C GLY A 136 -12.03 -6.39 4.73
N GLU A 137 -11.84 -5.55 3.72
CA GLU A 137 -10.87 -5.78 2.64
C GLU A 137 -9.42 -5.80 3.17
N LEU A 138 -9.06 -4.88 4.08
CA LEU A 138 -7.73 -4.87 4.70
C LEU A 138 -7.50 -6.06 5.63
N ALA A 139 -8.50 -6.43 6.42
CA ALA A 139 -8.42 -7.59 7.30
C ALA A 139 -8.28 -8.89 6.49
N HIS A 140 -9.04 -9.02 5.40
CA HIS A 140 -8.93 -10.16 4.50
C HIS A 140 -7.54 -10.23 3.84
N LEU A 141 -7.03 -9.09 3.33
CA LEU A 141 -5.69 -9.03 2.75
C LEU A 141 -4.61 -9.43 3.75
N ARG A 142 -4.69 -8.93 4.99
CA ARG A 142 -3.77 -9.30 6.07
C ARG A 142 -3.80 -10.81 6.32
N GLN A 143 -5.00 -11.42 6.37
CA GLN A 143 -5.15 -12.86 6.54
C GLN A 143 -4.52 -13.65 5.39
N GLN A 144 -4.71 -13.21 4.14
CA GLN A 144 -4.11 -13.87 2.97
C GLN A 144 -2.58 -13.86 3.05
N LEU A 145 -1.98 -12.70 3.36
CA LEU A 145 -0.53 -12.57 3.48
C LEU A 145 0.03 -13.42 4.62
N THR A 146 -0.65 -13.49 5.77
CA THR A 146 -0.22 -14.36 6.87
C THR A 146 -0.23 -15.84 6.48
N LEU A 147 -1.21 -16.28 5.70
CA LEU A 147 -1.26 -17.67 5.20
C LEU A 147 -0.11 -17.95 4.22
N GLU A 148 0.23 -16.98 3.35
CA GLU A 148 1.35 -17.08 2.42
C GLU A 148 2.70 -17.10 3.14
N GLU A 149 2.88 -16.26 4.18
CA GLU A 149 4.08 -16.27 5.04
C GLU A 149 4.33 -17.64 5.67
N ALA A 150 3.27 -18.25 6.21
CA ALA A 150 3.34 -19.55 6.85
C ALA A 150 3.60 -20.70 5.86
N ALA A 151 3.14 -20.58 4.62
CA ALA A 151 3.28 -21.61 3.60
C ALA A 151 4.67 -21.62 2.96
N GLU A 152 5.25 -20.44 2.70
CA GLU A 152 6.47 -20.34 1.89
C GLU A 152 7.71 -19.98 2.71
N GLY A 153 7.58 -19.30 3.86
CA GLY A 153 8.70 -18.97 4.75
C GLY A 153 9.78 -18.06 4.14
N VAL A 154 9.49 -17.39 3.01
CA VAL A 154 10.50 -16.72 2.17
C VAL A 154 10.68 -15.22 2.47
N LEU A 155 9.70 -14.53 3.06
CA LEU A 155 9.76 -13.07 3.24
C LEU A 155 9.32 -12.61 4.63
N PRO A 156 10.02 -11.64 5.25
CA PRO A 156 9.53 -11.00 6.48
C PRO A 156 8.34 -10.09 6.13
N LEU A 157 7.11 -10.62 6.23
CA LEU A 157 5.89 -9.86 5.96
C LEU A 157 5.46 -9.00 7.15
N GLN A 158 6.12 -9.17 8.30
CA GLN A 158 5.82 -8.47 9.55
C GLN A 158 5.60 -6.96 9.37
N THR A 159 6.52 -6.26 8.67
CA THR A 159 6.39 -4.82 8.42
C THR A 159 5.13 -4.47 7.62
N VAL A 160 4.78 -5.29 6.63
CA VAL A 160 3.58 -5.09 5.80
C VAL A 160 2.33 -5.35 6.63
N LEU A 161 2.30 -6.42 7.43
CA LEU A 161 1.18 -6.76 8.31
C LEU A 161 0.93 -5.66 9.35
N GLU A 162 1.99 -5.10 9.94
CA GLU A 162 1.92 -3.99 10.89
C GLU A 162 1.35 -2.72 10.24
N ARG A 163 1.77 -2.40 9.00
CA ARG A 163 1.22 -1.27 8.24
C ARG A 163 -0.26 -1.47 7.91
N LEU A 164 -0.66 -2.68 7.51
CA LEU A 164 -2.07 -2.99 7.24
C LEU A 164 -2.92 -2.86 8.51
N ALA A 165 -2.43 -3.35 9.66
CA ALA A 165 -3.10 -3.20 10.94
C ALA A 165 -3.21 -1.72 11.36
N SER A 166 -2.16 -0.93 11.15
CA SER A 166 -2.18 0.52 11.39
C SER A 166 -3.18 1.24 10.46
N ALA A 167 -3.24 0.83 9.19
CA ALA A 167 -4.18 1.41 8.24
C ALA A 167 -5.63 1.06 8.58
N GLU A 168 -5.91 -0.17 9.05
CA GLU A 168 -7.23 -0.57 9.52
C GLU A 168 -7.69 0.25 10.74
N SER A 169 -6.78 0.52 11.69
CA SER A 169 -7.11 1.29 12.90
C SER A 169 -7.43 2.75 12.61
N GLN A 170 -6.82 3.34 11.57
CA GLN A 170 -7.10 4.70 11.11
C GLN A 170 -8.52 4.90 10.55
N LEU A 171 -9.20 3.81 10.16
CA LEU A 171 -10.57 3.86 9.64
C LEU A 171 -11.65 3.89 10.73
N ARG A 172 -11.28 3.92 12.02
CA ARG A 172 -12.25 4.11 13.10
C ARG A 172 -12.86 5.51 13.05
N LEU A 173 -14.17 5.61 13.25
CA LEU A 173 -14.86 6.90 13.31
C LEU A 173 -14.82 7.47 14.72
N PRO A 174 -14.89 8.81 14.87
CA PRO A 174 -15.00 9.45 16.16
C PRO A 174 -16.23 8.93 16.93
N GLY A 175 -16.04 8.49 18.18
CA GLY A 175 -17.12 8.07 19.07
C GLY A 175 -17.39 6.56 19.15
N GLU A 176 -16.71 5.73 18.36
CA GLU A 176 -16.87 4.26 18.45
C GLU A 176 -16.29 3.65 19.74
N ASP A 177 -15.21 4.22 20.28
CA ASP A 177 -14.57 3.67 21.49
C ASP A 177 -15.39 3.91 22.77
N ALA A 178 -16.44 4.73 22.72
CA ALA A 178 -17.31 5.05 23.85
C ALA A 178 -18.45 4.04 24.07
N SER A 179 -18.71 3.16 23.10
CA SER A 179 -19.73 2.11 23.25
C SER A 179 -19.12 0.84 23.83
N THR A 180 -18.55 0.95 25.04
CA THR A 180 -18.32 -0.21 25.91
C THR A 180 -19.67 -0.92 26.05
N PRO A 181 -19.79 -2.23 25.79
CA PRO A 181 -21.04 -2.93 25.99
C PRO A 181 -21.44 -2.72 27.44
N ALA A 182 -22.57 -2.06 27.66
CA ALA A 182 -23.19 -2.00 28.98
C ALA A 182 -23.26 -3.43 29.48
N SER A 183 -22.40 -3.73 30.47
CA SER A 183 -22.37 -5.02 31.13
C SER A 183 -23.79 -5.27 31.62
N SER A 184 -24.48 -6.20 30.97
CA SER A 184 -25.75 -6.73 31.40
C SER A 184 -25.53 -7.42 32.74
N SER A 185 -25.56 -6.64 33.81
CA SER A 185 -25.73 -7.12 35.18
C SER A 185 -27.10 -7.80 35.25
N ARG A 186 -27.08 -9.13 35.21
CA ARG A 186 -28.14 -9.95 35.79
C ARG A 186 -27.77 -10.25 37.23
#